data_AF-A0A2S7QN29-F1
#
_entry.id   AF-A0A2S7QN29-F1
#
_cell.length_a   1.000
_cell.length_b   1.000
_cell.length_c   1.000
_cell.angle_alpha   90.00
_cell.angle_beta   90.00
_cell.angle_gamma   90.00
#
_symmetry.space_group_name_H-M   'P 1'
#
loop_
_entity.id
_entity.type
_entity.pdbx_description
1 polymer ?
#
loop_
_entity_poly.entity_id
_entity_poly.type
_entity_poly.pdbx_seq_one_letter_code
_entity_poly.pdbx_strand_id
1 'polypeptide(L)'
;MPRIITLKRNSIKALDLANEAVNYIVNPKKIADRAKALGIDSYIMYNSRQKGERSPTTLRLVFNAIVGAAWLDSGQDFAICRKVVECL
;
A
#
# COMPACT_ATOMS: atom_id res chain seq x y z
N MET A 1 10.75 34.87 -23.47
CA MET A 1 11.21 33.92 -22.44
C MET A 1 10.18 33.48 -21.35
N PRO A 2 8.84 33.71 -21.43
CA PRO A 2 7.93 33.30 -20.33
C PRO A 2 7.53 31.81 -20.36
N ARG A 3 7.53 31.15 -21.53
CA ARG A 3 7.06 29.76 -21.71
C ARG A 3 7.84 28.73 -20.88
N ILE A 4 9.16 28.90 -20.75
CA ILE A 4 10.04 27.96 -20.03
C ILE A 4 9.75 27.99 -18.51
N ILE A 5 9.44 29.17 -17.96
CA ILE A 5 9.15 29.34 -16.53
C ILE A 5 7.78 28.71 -16.18
N THR A 6 6.79 28.88 -17.06
CA THR A 6 5.46 28.29 -16.88
C THR A 6 5.50 26.75 -16.96
N LEU A 7 6.27 26.20 -17.91
CA LEU A 7 6.45 24.74 -18.02
C LEU A 7 7.08 24.16 -16.75
N LYS A 8 8.17 24.76 -16.24
CA LYS A 8 8.80 24.31 -14.98
C LYS A 8 7.86 24.35 -13.77
N ARG A 9 7.03 25.40 -13.64
CA ARG A 9 6.05 25.51 -12.54
C ARG A 9 4.96 24.43 -12.61
N ASN A 10 4.49 24.09 -13.80
CA ASN A 10 3.47 23.05 -13.97
C ASN A 10 4.03 21.66 -13.64
N SER A 11 5.28 21.39 -14.02
CA SER A 11 5.96 20.14 -13.69
C SER A 11 6.15 19.95 -12.17
N ILE A 12 6.46 21.03 -11.44
CA ILE A 12 6.61 20.98 -9.98
C ILE A 12 5.25 20.67 -9.31
N LYS A 13 4.18 21.36 -9.72
CA LYS A 13 2.83 21.10 -9.17
C LYS A 13 2.35 19.66 -9.43
N ALA A 14 2.65 19.11 -10.60
CA ALA A 14 2.29 17.73 -10.91
C ALA A 14 3.05 16.73 -10.02
N LEU A 15 4.32 17.01 -9.72
CA LEU A 15 5.12 16.19 -8.81
C LEU A 15 4.59 16.24 -7.37
N ASP A 16 4.22 17.43 -6.89
CA ASP A 16 3.67 17.60 -5.53
C ASP A 16 2.36 16.82 -5.34
N LEU A 17 1.46 16.90 -6.33
CA LEU A 17 0.20 16.14 -6.34
C LEU A 17 0.44 14.63 -6.38
N ALA A 18 1.42 14.17 -7.17
CA ALA A 18 1.78 12.75 -7.21
C ALA A 18 2.30 12.26 -5.86
N ASN A 19 3.14 13.05 -5.19
CA ASN A 19 3.66 12.73 -3.87
C ASN A 19 2.55 12.69 -2.81
N GLU A 20 1.61 13.62 -2.86
CA GLU A 20 0.45 13.63 -1.95
C GLU A 20 -0.43 12.40 -2.14
N ALA A 21 -0.71 12.03 -3.40
CA ALA A 21 -1.47 10.82 -3.71
C ALA A 21 -0.76 9.55 -3.23
N VAL A 22 0.55 9.44 -3.46
CA VAL A 22 1.36 8.31 -2.95
C VAL A 22 1.29 8.26 -1.43
N ASN A 23 1.52 9.39 -0.73
CA ASN A 23 1.47 9.46 0.72
C ASN A 23 0.10 9.09 1.30
N TYR A 24 -0.97 9.42 0.59
CA TYR A 24 -2.33 9.00 0.96
C TYR A 24 -2.53 7.49 0.81
N ILE A 25 -2.03 6.90 -0.29
CA ILE A 25 -2.15 5.47 -0.58
C ILE A 25 -1.31 4.62 0.38
N VAL A 26 -0.06 5.03 0.65
CA VAL A 26 0.85 4.30 1.54
C VAL A 26 0.61 4.62 3.02
N ASN A 27 -0.44 5.38 3.34
CA ASN A 27 -0.76 5.75 4.71
C ASN A 27 -1.03 4.48 5.56
N PRO A 28 -0.27 4.29 6.66
CA PRO A 28 -0.40 3.11 7.52
C PRO A 28 -1.83 2.81 7.98
N LYS A 29 -2.61 3.85 8.30
CA LYS A 29 -3.99 3.70 8.77
C LYS A 29 -4.90 3.24 7.64
N LYS A 30 -4.75 3.79 6.43
CA LYS A 30 -5.55 3.41 5.26
C LYS A 30 -5.30 1.97 4.85
N ILE A 31 -4.03 1.54 4.89
CA ILE A 31 -3.67 0.13 4.63
C ILE A 31 -4.30 -0.78 5.68
N ALA A 32 -4.23 -0.43 6.97
CA ALA A 32 -4.86 -1.22 8.03
C ALA A 32 -6.39 -1.28 7.90
N ASP A 33 -7.03 -0.15 7.57
CA ASP A 33 -8.48 -0.07 7.35
C ASP A 33 -8.90 -0.95 6.15
N ARG A 34 -8.13 -0.91 5.05
CA ARG A 34 -8.33 -1.76 3.87
C ARG A 34 -8.16 -3.24 4.20
N ALA A 35 -7.08 -3.59 4.91
CA ALA A 35 -6.84 -4.96 5.36
C ALA A 35 -7.97 -5.50 6.24
N LYS A 36 -8.53 -4.65 7.11
CA LYS A 36 -9.70 -5.00 7.92
C LYS A 36 -10.96 -5.20 7.07
N ALA A 37 -11.20 -4.32 6.09
CA ALA A 37 -12.36 -4.41 5.20
C ALA A 37 -12.36 -5.69 4.35
N LEU A 38 -11.17 -6.18 3.98
CA LEU A 38 -10.96 -7.44 3.27
C LEU A 38 -11.03 -8.68 4.17
N GLY A 39 -11.19 -8.52 5.49
CA GLY A 39 -11.22 -9.62 6.43
C GLY A 39 -9.89 -10.38 6.57
N ILE A 40 -8.76 -9.72 6.30
CA ILE A 40 -7.42 -10.34 6.38
C ILE A 40 -7.14 -10.88 7.79
N ASP A 41 -7.72 -10.28 8.83
CA ASP A 41 -7.61 -10.76 10.21
C ASP A 41 -8.09 -12.19 10.42
N SER A 42 -9.04 -12.67 9.62
CA SER A 42 -9.52 -14.05 9.68
C SER A 42 -8.49 -15.08 9.22
N TYR A 43 -7.49 -14.67 8.44
CA TYR A 43 -6.44 -15.54 7.89
C TYR A 43 -5.12 -15.46 8.68
N ILE A 44 -5.02 -14.58 9.67
CA ILE A 44 -3.80 -14.44 10.46
C ILE A 44 -3.75 -15.50 11.55
N MET A 45 -2.69 -16.31 11.52
CA MET A 45 -2.33 -17.17 12.65
C MET A 45 -1.62 -16.35 13.73
N TYR A 46 -2.36 -15.93 14.74
CA TYR A 46 -1.81 -15.19 15.87
C TYR A 46 -1.08 -16.11 16.85
N ASN A 47 -0.01 -15.60 17.46
CA ASN A 47 0.62 -16.26 18.60
C ASN A 47 -0.35 -16.22 19.80
N SER A 48 -0.45 -17.32 20.56
CA SER A 48 -1.30 -17.40 21.76
C SER A 48 -1.01 -16.28 22.78
N ARG A 49 0.24 -15.78 22.83
CA ARG A 49 0.65 -14.64 23.67
C ARG A 49 0.06 -13.30 23.22
N GLN A 50 -0.38 -13.18 21.98
CA GLN A 50 -1.05 -11.98 21.47
C GLN A 50 -2.52 -11.91 21.89
N LYS A 51 -3.06 -12.95 22.55
CA LYS A 51 -4.45 -12.99 23.06
C LYS A 51 -5.52 -12.58 22.03
N GLY A 52 -5.25 -12.83 20.74
CA GLY A 52 -6.13 -12.44 19.64
C GLY A 52 -6.18 -10.92 19.36
N GLU A 53 -5.22 -10.14 19.84
CA GLU A 53 -5.19 -8.69 19.65
C GLU A 53 -4.90 -8.33 18.18
N ARG A 54 -5.90 -7.73 17.52
CA ARG A 54 -5.89 -7.36 16.11
C ARG A 54 -5.44 -5.91 15.94
N SER A 55 -4.17 -5.64 16.24
CA SER A 55 -3.65 -4.27 16.14
C SER A 55 -3.66 -3.77 14.68
N PRO A 56 -3.96 -2.48 14.43
CA PRO A 56 -3.84 -1.90 13.08
C PRO A 56 -2.44 -2.07 12.48
N THR A 57 -1.40 -2.06 13.33
CA THR A 57 -0.02 -2.33 12.93
C THR A 57 0.13 -3.74 12.36
N THR A 58 -0.43 -4.75 13.03
CA THR A 58 -0.38 -6.14 12.57
C THR A 58 -1.09 -6.29 11.22
N LEU A 59 -2.29 -5.71 11.08
CA LEU A 59 -3.04 -5.74 9.83
C LEU A 59 -2.27 -5.11 8.66
N ARG A 60 -1.66 -3.94 8.89
CA ARG A 60 -0.79 -3.30 7.89
C ARG A 60 0.40 -4.19 7.51
N LEU A 61 1.06 -4.80 8.49
CA LEU A 61 2.22 -5.65 8.23
C LEU A 61 1.85 -6.88 7.43
N VAL A 62 0.70 -7.51 7.74
CA VAL A 62 0.22 -8.68 6.99
C VAL A 62 -0.20 -8.28 5.57
N PHE A 63 -0.87 -7.15 5.39
CA PHE A 63 -1.16 -6.62 4.05
C PHE A 63 0.12 -6.50 3.21
N ASN A 64 1.16 -5.85 3.76
CA ASN A 64 2.44 -5.71 3.08
C ASN A 64 3.13 -7.06 2.83
N ALA A 65 3.01 -8.00 3.76
CA ALA A 65 3.55 -9.35 3.61
C ALA A 65 2.90 -10.12 2.46
N ILE A 66 1.57 -10.01 2.27
CA ILE A 66 0.86 -10.63 1.15
C ILE A 66 1.36 -10.06 -0.18
N VAL A 67 1.50 -8.73 -0.28
CA VAL A 67 2.06 -8.09 -1.49
C VAL A 67 3.49 -8.56 -1.76
N GLY A 68 4.33 -8.61 -0.73
CA GLY A 68 5.71 -9.11 -0.84
C GLY A 68 5.79 -10.59 -1.24
N ALA A 69 4.91 -11.43 -0.70
CA ALA A 69 4.81 -12.84 -1.07
C ALA A 69 4.40 -13.00 -2.54
N ALA A 70 3.35 -12.29 -2.98
CA ALA A 70 2.92 -12.30 -4.38
C ALA A 70 4.03 -11.86 -5.34
N TRP A 71 4.84 -10.87 -4.95
CA TRP A 71 6.00 -10.44 -5.72
C TRP A 71 7.04 -11.56 -5.86
N LEU A 72 7.40 -12.24 -4.78
CA LEU A 72 8.38 -13.31 -4.81
C LEU A 72 7.87 -14.57 -5.52
N ASP A 73 6.65 -15.00 -5.20
CA ASP A 73 6.05 -16.24 -5.72
C ASP A 73 5.77 -16.16 -7.23
N SER A 74 5.52 -14.96 -7.75
CA SER A 74 5.35 -14.72 -9.19
C SER A 74 6.67 -14.63 -9.95
N GLY A 75 7.82 -14.83 -9.31
CA GLY A 75 9.12 -14.64 -9.94
C GLY A 75 9.39 -13.18 -10.28
N GLN A 76 8.90 -12.25 -9.45
CA GLN A 76 9.03 -10.81 -9.64
C GLN A 76 8.28 -10.28 -10.87
N ASP A 77 7.13 -10.89 -11.18
CA ASP A 77 6.24 -10.41 -12.24
C ASP A 77 5.40 -9.23 -11.73
N PHE A 78 5.69 -8.06 -12.28
CA PHE A 78 5.00 -6.82 -11.93
C PHE A 78 3.53 -6.80 -12.32
N ALA A 79 3.14 -7.42 -13.44
CA ALA A 79 1.74 -7.45 -13.86
C ALA A 79 0.89 -8.30 -12.91
N ILE A 80 1.46 -9.40 -12.40
CA ILE A 80 0.80 -10.26 -11.40
C ILE A 80 0.71 -9.50 -10.06
N CYS A 81 1.82 -8.93 -9.58
CA CYS A 81 1.83 -8.21 -8.31
C CYS A 81 0.89 -6.99 -8.31
N ARG A 82 0.80 -6.26 -9.44
CA ARG A 82 -0.16 -5.16 -9.61
C ARG A 82 -1.60 -5.64 -9.44
N LYS A 83 -1.99 -6.75 -10.08
CA LYS A 83 -3.35 -7.31 -9.94
C LYS A 83 -3.65 -7.67 -8.48
N VAL A 84 -2.68 -8.21 -7.76
CA VAL A 84 -2.83 -8.51 -6.32
C VAL A 84 -3.11 -7.23 -5.52
N VAL A 85 -2.37 -6.14 -5.74
CA VAL A 85 -2.60 -4.86 -5.05
C VAL A 85 -3.95 -4.22 -5.43
N GLU A 86 -4.41 -4.42 -6.68
CA GLU A 86 -5.73 -3.97 -7.12
C GLU A 86 -6.86 -4.76 -6.44
N CYS A 87 -6.68 -6.06 -6.23
CA CYS A 87 -7.64 -6.93 -5.54
C CYS A 87 -7.62 -6.79 -4.01
N LEU A 88 -6.48 -6.45 -3.43
CA LEU A 88 -6.31 -6.20 -1.99
C LEU A 88 -6.66 -4.75 -1.66
#